data_AF-Q2NU50-F1
#
_entry.id   AF-Q2NU50-F1
#
_cell.length_a   1.000
_cell.length_b   1.000
_cell.length_c   1.000
_cell.angle_alpha   90.00
_cell.angle_beta   90.00
_cell.angle_gamma   90.00
#
_symmetry.space_group_name_H-M   'P 1'
#
loop_
_entity.id
_entity.type
_entity.pdbx_description
1 polymer ?
#
loop_
_entity_poly.entity_id
_entity_poly.type
_entity_poly.pdbx_seq_one_letter_code
_entity_poly.pdbx_strand_id
1 'polypeptide(L)' 'MRIEITLAKATPLPAGALEALSKELHLRIDKQFAEAKLQLRYASANGITVLGGNKGRQGAHHRHPARDVGKRRWLV' A
#
# COMPACT_ATOMS: atom_id res chain seq x y z
N MET A 1 6.55 -12.25 -4.91
CA MET A 1 6.10 -10.83 -4.95
C MET A 1 7.31 -9.90 -4.94
N ARG A 2 7.30 -8.78 -5.66
CA ARG A 2 8.38 -7.77 -5.63
C ARG A 2 7.83 -6.46 -5.08
N ILE A 3 8.51 -5.89 -4.10
CA ILE A 3 8.16 -4.63 -3.44
C ILE A 3 9.30 -3.65 -3.68
N GLU A 4 8.98 -2.48 -4.20
CA GLU A 4 9.91 -1.38 -4.39
C GLU A 4 9.45 -0.18 -3.59
N ILE A 5 10.34 0.39 -2.79
CA ILE A 5 10.08 1.57 -1.97
C ILE A 5 11.10 2.63 -2.34
N THR A 6 10.60 3.83 -2.63
CA THR A 6 11.42 5.00 -2.87
C THR A 6 11.27 6.01 -1.75
N LEU A 7 12.40 6.58 -1.32
CA LEU A 7 12.46 7.68 -0.36
C LEU A 7 12.89 8.96 -1.07
N ALA A 8 12.25 10.08 -0.77
CA ALA A 8 12.61 11.36 -1.35
C ALA A 8 14.02 11.79 -0.92
N LYS A 9 14.89 12.11 -1.88
CA LYS A 9 16.24 12.62 -1.63
C LYS A 9 16.25 13.93 -0.82
N ALA A 10 15.17 14.72 -0.89
CA ALA A 10 15.02 15.96 -0.15
C ALA A 10 14.93 15.75 1.38
N THR A 11 14.60 14.53 1.83
CA THR A 11 14.48 14.17 3.24
C THR A 11 15.40 12.98 3.53
N PRO A 12 16.72 13.18 3.58
CA PRO A 12 17.66 12.09 3.82
C PRO A 12 17.50 11.55 5.24
N LEU A 13 17.55 10.23 5.37
CA LEU A 13 17.57 9.59 6.66
C LEU A 13 18.94 9.75 7.32
N PRO A 14 19.00 9.77 8.67
CA PRO A 14 20.27 9.73 9.40
C PRO A 14 21.13 8.52 9.00
N ALA A 15 22.43 8.60 9.27
CA ALA A 15 23.35 7.49 9.03
C ALA A 15 22.83 6.19 9.68
N GLY A 16 22.82 5.10 8.90
CA GLY A 16 22.35 3.78 9.37
C GLY A 16 20.82 3.59 9.41
N ALA A 17 20.02 4.65 9.34
CA ALA A 17 18.56 4.52 9.41
C ALA A 17 17.96 3.86 8.15
N LEU A 18 18.58 4.03 6.97
CA LEU A 18 18.16 3.33 5.76
C LEU A 18 18.34 1.80 5.89
N GLU A 19 19.47 1.38 6.46
CA GLU A 19 19.79 -0.03 6.70
C GLU A 19 18.86 -0.64 7.75
N ALA A 20 18.60 0.10 8.84
CA ALA A 20 17.67 -0.33 9.87
C ALA A 20 16.24 -0.51 9.31
N LEU A 21 15.79 0.44 8.49
CA LEU A 21 14.50 0.36 7.82
C LEU A 21 14.43 -0.83 6.86
N SER A 22 15.48 -1.04 6.05
CA SER A 22 15.57 -2.16 5.11
C SER A 22 15.50 -3.51 5.84
N LYS A 23 16.23 -3.66 6.95
CA LYS A 23 16.23 -4.87 7.79
C LYS A 23 14.86 -5.13 8.41
N GLU A 24 14.26 -4.12 9.02
CA GLU A 24 12.95 -4.28 9.69
C GLU A 24 11.84 -4.63 8.69
N LEU A 25 11.83 -3.98 7.52
CA LEU A 25 10.86 -4.28 6.48
C LEU A 25 11.03 -5.70 5.93
N HIS A 26 12.26 -6.15 5.69
CA HIS A 26 12.51 -7.55 5.31
C HIS A 26 11.96 -8.52 6.35
N LEU A 27 12.26 -8.32 7.64
CA LEU A 27 11.77 -9.19 8.72
C LEU A 27 10.25 -9.25 8.79
N ARG A 28 9.56 -8.12 8.58
CA ARG A 28 8.08 -8.08 8.62
C ARG A 28 7.44 -8.72 7.40
N ILE A 29 8.02 -8.49 6.23
CA ILE A 29 7.50 -9.01 4.97
C ILE A 29 7.73 -10.52 4.90
N ASP A 30 8.91 -10.99 5.26
CA ASP A 30 9.27 -12.43 5.22
C ASP A 30 8.33 -13.27 6.09
N LYS A 31 7.93 -12.75 7.26
CA LYS A 31 6.93 -13.39 8.14
C LYS A 31 5.55 -13.59 7.50
N GLN A 32 5.16 -12.77 6.52
CA GLN A 32 3.82 -12.81 5.91
C GLN A 32 3.85 -13.36 4.48
N PHE A 33 4.94 -13.14 3.78
CA PHE A 33 5.11 -13.44 2.36
C PHE A 33 6.50 -14.01 2.15
N ALA A 34 6.62 -15.33 2.29
CA ALA A 34 7.84 -16.05 1.95
C ALA A 34 8.29 -15.67 0.52
N GLU A 35 9.60 -15.50 0.34
CA GLU A 35 10.24 -15.22 -0.95
C GLU A 35 9.87 -13.86 -1.60
N ALA A 36 9.31 -12.93 -0.84
CA ALA A 36 9.10 -11.57 -1.32
C ALA A 36 10.44 -10.81 -1.45
N LYS A 37 10.67 -10.17 -2.60
CA LYS A 37 11.86 -9.36 -2.86
C LYS A 37 11.57 -7.90 -2.54
N LEU A 38 12.28 -7.32 -1.55
CA LEU A 38 12.18 -5.90 -1.21
C LEU A 38 13.39 -5.12 -1.77
N GLN A 39 13.13 -3.94 -2.31
CA GLN A 39 14.15 -2.98 -2.73
C GLN A 39 13.84 -1.60 -2.17
N LEU A 40 14.80 -1.01 -1.45
CA LEU A 40 14.75 0.36 -0.95
C LEU A 40 15.75 1.22 -1.73
N ARG A 41 15.34 2.39 -2.21
CA ARG A 41 16.25 3.35 -2.86
C ARG A 41 15.81 4.79 -2.64
N TYR A 42 16.73 5.73 -2.82
CA TYR A 42 16.37 7.14 -2.90
C TYR A 42 15.93 7.54 -4.32
N ALA A 43 14.90 8.38 -4.43
CA ALA A 43 14.38 8.93 -5.68
C ALA A 43 13.96 10.40 -5.53
N SER A 44 13.36 10.99 -6.57
CA SER A 44 12.83 12.36 -6.50
C SER A 44 11.66 12.49 -5.53
N ALA A 45 10.86 11.44 -5.36
CA ALA A 45 9.67 11.42 -4.50
C ALA A 45 9.51 10.09 -3.74
N ASN A 46 8.69 10.13 -2.69
CA ASN A 46 8.30 8.94 -1.94
C ASN A 46 7.33 8.07 -2.74
N GLY A 47 7.45 6.76 -2.67
CA GLY A 47 6.61 5.84 -3.43
C GLY A 47 6.73 4.39 -2.99
N ILE A 48 5.66 3.62 -3.25
CA ILE A 48 5.61 2.17 -3.00
C ILE A 48 4.99 1.50 -4.23
N THR A 49 5.70 0.54 -4.80
CA THR A 49 5.22 -0.27 -5.92
C THR A 49 5.28 -1.74 -5.55
N VAL A 50 4.18 -2.47 -5.77
CA VAL A 50 4.10 -3.90 -5.51
C VAL A 50 3.72 -4.63 -6.81
N LEU A 51 4.59 -5.54 -7.23
CA LEU A 51 4.45 -6.31 -8.46
C LEU A 51 4.23 -7.79 -8.12
N GLY A 52 3.23 -8.40 -8.76
CA GLY A 52 2.90 -9.81 -8.57
C GLY A 52 2.26 -10.15 -7.21
N GLY A 53 1.59 -9.18 -6.57
CA GLY A 53 0.71 -9.44 -5.42
C GLY A 53 -0.69 -9.86 -5.88
N ASN A 54 -1.25 -10.91 -5.29
CA ASN A 54 -2.62 -11.33 -5.61
C ASN A 54 -3.62 -10.24 -5.15
N LYS A 55 -4.47 -9.76 -6.06
CA LYS A 55 -5.48 -8.71 -5.81
C LYS A 55 -6.67 -9.27 -5.02
N GLY A 56 -6.43 -10.00 -3.93
CA GLY A 56 -7.44 -10.77 -3.20
C GLY A 56 -8.27 -9.96 -2.19
N ARG A 57 -7.86 -8.74 -1.84
CA ARG A 57 -8.64 -7.82 -0.98
C ARG A 57 -8.41 -6.37 -1.38
N GLN A 58 -8.82 -6.02 -2.59
CA GLN A 58 -9.39 -4.69 -2.80
C GLN A 58 -10.89 -4.84 -2.66
N GLY A 59 -11.32 -5.17 -1.43
CA GLY A 59 -12.72 -5.08 -1.06
C GLY A 59 -13.14 -3.63 -1.26
N ALA A 60 -14.14 -3.43 -2.10
CA ALA A 60 -14.77 -2.17 -2.40
C ALA A 60 -15.34 -1.49 -1.13
N HIS A 61 -14.48 -0.94 -0.28
CA HIS A 61 -14.88 -0.04 0.78
C HIS A 61 -14.83 1.39 0.23
N HIS A 62 -15.82 1.72 -0.61
CA HIS A 62 -16.39 3.05 -0.84
C HIS A 62 -17.35 2.96 -2.04
N ARG A 63 -18.47 2.24 -1.89
CA ARG A 63 -19.70 2.58 -2.59
C ARG A 63 -20.79 2.76 -1.56
N HIS A 64 -21.03 4.02 -1.20
CA HIS A 64 -22.28 4.44 -0.58
C HIS A 64 -23.41 4.12 -1.57
N PRO A 65 -24.40 3.28 -1.22
CA PRO A 65 -25.64 3.27 -1.97
C PRO A 65 -26.38 4.56 -1.61
N ALA A 66 -26.39 5.53 -2.53
CA ALA A 66 -27.31 6.65 -2.45
C ALA A 66 -28.73 6.07 -2.41
N ARG A 67 -29.41 6.37 -1.31
CA ARG A 67 -30.79 5.99 -1.04
C ARG A 67 -31.69 6.62 -2.10
N ASP A 68 -32.29 5.79 -2.94
CA ASP A 68 -33.45 6.18 -3.73
C ASP A 68 -34.68 6.26 -2.80
N VAL A 69 -34.97 7.47 -2.32
CA VAL A 69 -36.21 7.81 -1.62
C VAL A 69 -36.92 8.83 -2.49
N GLY A 70 -37.88 8.38 -3.28
CA GLY A 70 -38.61 9.28 -4.14
C GLY A 70 -39.85 8.69 -4.81
N LYS A 71 -40.95 8.68 -4.06
CA LYS A 71 -42.34 8.74 -4.57
C LYS A 71 -42.95 7.43 -5.12
N ARG A 72 -43.41 6.57 -4.21
CA ARG A 72 -44.64 5.78 -4.45
C ARG A 72 -45.80 6.41 -3.71
N ARG A 73 -46.61 7.16 -4.47
CA ARG A 73 -47.92 7.66 -4.07
C ARG A 73 -48.93 6.53 -4.26
N TRP A 74 -49.46 6.01 -3.16
CA TRP A 74 -50.71 5.24 -3.14
C TRP A 74 -51.60 5.90 -2.09
N LEU A 75 -52.71 6.48 -2.51
CA LEU A 75 -53.85 6.74 -1.66
C LEU A 75 -55.07 6.22 -2.41
N VAL A 76 -55.75 5.31 -1.71
CA VAL A 76 -57.07 4.73 -1.96
C VAL A 76 -58.13 5.81 -1.96
#